data_AF-A0A258LBR7-F1
#
_entry.id   AF-A0A258LBR7-F1
#
_cell.length_a   1.000
_cell.length_b   1.000
_cell.length_c   1.000
_cell.angle_alpha   90.00
_cell.angle_beta   90.00
_cell.angle_gamma   90.00
#
_symmetry.space_group_name_H-M   'P 1'
#
loop_
_entity.id
_entity.type
_entity.pdbx_description
1 polymer ?
#
loop_
_entity_poly.entity_id
_entity_poly.type
_entity_poly.pdbx_seq_one_letter_code
_entity_poly.pdbx_strand_id
1 'polypeptide(L)' 'MQSLLVVTADYHMPRAIWLLQQHLPGVTLIGYPVRPPAMQTLWALSTLRLLAAEYTKYLAVRSGIAGVIFEVLGVRR' A
#
# COMPACT_ATOMS: atom_id res chain seq x y z
N MET A 1 18.63 -3.52 -17.23
CA MET A 1 17.74 -2.79 -16.30
C MET A 1 16.42 -3.53 -16.27
N GLN A 2 15.88 -3.83 -15.09
CA GLN A 2 14.59 -4.52 -14.94
C GLN A 2 13.55 -3.54 -14.42
N SER A 3 12.37 -3.53 -15.04
CA SER A 3 11.23 -2.69 -14.63
C SER A 3 10.01 -3.55 -14.33
N LEU A 4 9.19 -3.08 -13.39
CA LEU A 4 7.94 -3.73 -12.99
C LEU A 4 6.81 -2.72 -13.01
N LEU A 5 5.77 -3.00 -13.80
CA LEU A 5 4.52 -2.24 -13.78
C LEU A 5 3.65 -2.76 -12.64
N VAL A 6 3.32 -1.88 -11.70
CA VAL A 6 2.51 -2.20 -10.52
C VAL A 6 1.10 -1.66 -10.74
N VAL A 7 0.15 -2.55 -11.03
CA VAL A 7 -1.25 -2.21 -11.22
C VAL A 7 -2.03 -2.60 -9.98
N THR A 8 -2.59 -1.62 -9.27
CA THR A 8 -3.49 -1.86 -8.12
C THR A 8 -4.38 -0.65 -7.88
N ALA A 9 -5.31 -0.76 -6.94
CA ALA A 9 -6.15 0.35 -6.55
C ALA A 9 -5.29 1.56 -6.13
N ASP A 10 -5.69 2.76 -6.56
CA ASP A 10 -5.02 4.03 -6.22
C ASP A 10 -4.78 4.19 -4.71
N TYR A 11 -5.74 3.80 -3.87
CA TYR A 11 -5.60 3.85 -2.42
C TYR A 11 -4.59 2.85 -1.83
N HIS A 12 -4.25 1.77 -2.53
CA HIS A 12 -3.22 0.82 -2.10
C HIS A 12 -1.82 1.16 -2.63
N MET A 13 -1.73 1.95 -3.70
CA MET A 13 -0.48 2.21 -4.42
C MET A 13 0.67 2.69 -3.52
N PRO A 14 0.49 3.66 -2.59
CA PRO A 14 1.60 4.13 -1.77
C PRO A 14 2.23 3.03 -0.91
N ARG A 15 1.38 2.18 -0.30
CA ARG A 15 1.83 1.05 0.51
C ARG A 15 2.48 -0.04 -0.34
N ALA A 16 1.90 -0.34 -1.50
CA ALA A 16 2.43 -1.35 -2.41
C ALA A 16 3.83 -0.98 -2.92
N ILE A 17 4.01 0.25 -3.38
CA ILE A 17 5.32 0.74 -3.86
C ILE A 17 6.36 0.67 -2.75
N TRP A 18 6.04 1.14 -1.54
CA TRP A 18 6.97 1.09 -0.42
C TRP A 18 7.43 -0.35 -0.09
N LEU A 19 6.49 -1.29 0.00
CA LEU A 19 6.82 -2.69 0.28
C LEU A 19 7.65 -3.32 -0.84
N LEU A 20 7.29 -3.05 -2.10
CA LEU A 20 8.03 -3.57 -3.25
C LEU A 20 9.45 -2.98 -3.34
N GLN A 21 9.64 -1.71 -3.01
CA GLN A 21 10.98 -1.10 -2.95
C GLN A 21 11.88 -1.77 -1.90
N GLN A 22 11.32 -2.19 -0.77
CA GLN A 22 12.07 -2.91 0.28
C GLN A 22 12.49 -4.32 -0.15
N HIS A 23 11.70 -4.99 -1.00
CA HIS A 23 11.95 -6.39 -1.40
C HIS A 23 12.61 -6.55 -2.78
N LEU A 24 12.51 -5.53 -3.64
CA LEU A 24 13.04 -5.54 -4.99
C LEU A 24 14.03 -4.38 -5.21
N PRO A 25 15.13 -4.32 -4.43
CA PRO A 25 16.13 -3.27 -4.60
C PRO A 25 16.75 -3.36 -6.00
N GLY A 26 16.78 -2.23 -6.72
CA GLY A 26 17.33 -2.13 -8.07
C GLY A 26 16.35 -2.40 -9.22
N VAL A 27 15.08 -2.73 -8.92
CA VAL A 27 14.01 -2.78 -9.93
C VAL A 27 13.32 -1.42 -10.05
N THR A 28 13.17 -0.91 -11.26
CA THR A 28 12.40 0.31 -11.51
C THR A 28 10.91 0.00 -11.40
N LEU A 29 10.25 0.49 -10.36
CA LEU A 29 8.81 0.31 -10.17
C LEU A 29 8.04 1.44 -10.86
N ILE A 30 7.07 1.08 -11.71
CA ILE A 30 6.19 2.01 -12.41
C ILE A 30 4.78 1.81 -11.87
N GLY A 31 4.25 2.79 -11.14
CA GLY A 31 2.89 2.73 -10.59
C GLY A 31 1.84 3.02 -11.66
N TYR A 32 0.84 2.13 -11.78
CA TYR A 32 -0.35 2.32 -12.61
C TYR A 32 -1.60 2.20 -11.72
N PRO A 33 -2.02 3.31 -11.08
CA PRO A 33 -3.13 3.29 -10.14
C PRO A 33 -4.47 3.15 -10.87
N VAL A 34 -5.31 2.21 -10.42
CA VAL A 34 -6.68 2.01 -10.91
C VAL A 34 -7.64 2.65 -9.92
N ARG A 35 -8.47 3.60 -10.36
CA ARG A 35 -9.47 4.23 -9.50
C ARG A 35 -10.73 3.35 -9.40
N PRO A 36 -11.07 2.81 -8.21
CA PRO A 36 -12.25 1.98 -8.05
C PRO A 36 -13.53 2.82 -7.92
N PRO A 37 -14.72 2.23 -8.16
CA PRO A 37 -16.00 2.93 -8.04
C PRO A 37 -16.24 3.56 -6.67
N ALA A 38 -15.77 2.91 -5.60
CA ALA A 38 -15.85 3.45 -4.23
C ALA A 38 -15.13 4.80 -4.07
N MET A 39 -14.18 5.14 -4.94
CA MET A 39 -13.47 6.42 -4.91
C MET A 39 -14.07 7.51 -5.80
N GLN A 40 -15.23 7.27 -6.42
CA GLN A 40 -15.94 8.31 -7.16
C GLN A 40 -16.54 9.39 -6.24
N THR A 41 -16.93 9.01 -5.02
CA THR A 41 -17.48 9.94 -4.01
C THR A 41 -16.57 9.97 -2.78
N LEU A 42 -15.56 10.85 -2.81
CA LEU A 42 -14.56 10.95 -1.74
C LEU A 42 -15.15 11.36 -0.37
N TRP A 43 -16.26 12.08 -0.37
CA TRP A 43 -16.92 12.58 0.83
C TRP A 43 -17.90 11.60 1.48
N ALA A 44 -18.15 10.45 0.85
CA ALA A 44 -18.97 9.43 1.46
C ALA A 44 -18.26 8.84 2.69
N LEU A 45 -18.99 8.66 3.79
CA LEU A 45 -18.44 8.15 5.04
C LEU A 45 -17.74 6.78 4.87
N SER A 46 -18.26 5.94 3.97
CA SER A 46 -17.67 4.66 3.59
C SER A 46 -16.30 4.82 2.94
N THR A 47 -16.16 5.77 2.01
CA THR A 47 -14.90 6.09 1.33
C THR A 47 -13.88 6.67 2.32
N LEU A 48 -14.31 7.57 3.20
CA LEU A 48 -13.45 8.13 4.24
C LEU A 48 -12.96 7.06 5.23
N ARG A 49 -13.83 6.14 5.65
CA ARG A 49 -13.44 4.99 6.51
C ARG A 49 -12.45 4.08 5.80
N LEU A 50 -12.67 3.80 4.52
CA LEU A 50 -11.75 3.00 3.70
C LEU A 50 -10.37 3.66 3.61
N LEU A 51 -10.33 4.94 3.23
CA LEU A 51 -9.08 5.70 3.12
C LEU A 51 -8.36 5.81 4.47
N ALA A 52 -9.09 6.04 5.56
CA ALA A 52 -8.52 6.08 6.91
C ALA A 52 -7.86 4.74 7.28
N ALA A 53 -8.55 3.61 7.04
CA ALA A 53 -8.00 2.29 7.32
C ALA A 53 -6.75 1.99 6.49
N GLU A 54 -6.74 2.35 5.21
CA GLU A 54 -5.57 2.18 4.34
C GLU A 54 -4.42 3.11 4.71
N TYR A 55 -4.72 4.34 5.12
CA TYR A 55 -3.71 5.28 5.61
C TYR A 55 -3.07 4.78 6.91
N THR A 56 -3.85 4.21 7.83
CA THR A 56 -3.32 3.56 9.04
C THR A 56 -2.38 2.40 8.69
N LYS A 57 -2.74 1.54 7.73
CA LYS A 57 -1.87 0.45 7.26
C LYS A 57 -0.57 1.00 6.66
N TYR A 58 -0.67 2.06 5.86
CA TYR A 58 0.49 2.72 5.28
C TYR A 58 1.42 3.30 6.36
N LEU A 59 0.88 4.03 7.34
CA LEU A 59 1.65 4.57 8.45
C LEU A 59 2.32 3.46 9.27
N ALA A 60 1.63 2.35 9.55
CA ALA A 60 2.21 1.23 10.27
C ALA A 60 3.40 0.61 9.52
N VAL A 61 3.32 0.49 8.20
CA VAL A 61 4.45 0.03 7.38
C VAL A 61 5.59 1.04 7.39
N ARG A 62 5.29 2.33 7.22
CA ARG A 62 6.31 3.39 7.15
C ARG A 62 7.03 3.62 8.48
N SER A 63 6.35 3.45 9.61
CA SER A 63 6.94 3.57 10.94
C SER A 63 7.69 2.30 11.40
N GLY A 64 7.64 1.22 10.62
CA GLY A 64 8.22 -0.08 10.98
C GLY A 64 7.38 -0.89 11.98
N ILE A 65 6.28 -0.33 12.51
CA ILE A 65 5.37 -1.01 13.46
C ILE A 65 4.76 -2.25 12.84
N ALA A 66 4.43 -2.21 11.54
CA ALA A 66 3.88 -3.37 10.84
C ALA A 66 4.85 -4.56 10.88
N GLY A 67 6.16 -4.32 10.75
CA GLY A 67 7.18 -5.36 10.87
C GLY A 67 7.17 -6.01 12.25
N VAL A 68 7.03 -5.20 13.31
CA VAL A 68 6.90 -5.67 14.70
C VAL A 68 5.62 -6.49 14.90
N ILE A 69 4.50 -6.05 14.33
CA ILE A 69 3.22 -6.78 14.41
C ILE A 69 3.30 -8.13 13.67
N PHE A 70 3.86 -8.17 12.45
CA PHE A 70 4.04 -9.43 11.71
C PHE A 70 4.97 -10.40 12.46
N GLU A 71 6.02 -9.89 13.08
CA GLU A 71 6.96 -10.66 13.90
C GLU A 71 6.30 -11.21 15.18
N VAL A 72 5.49 -10.40 15.88
CA VAL A 72 4.74 -10.81 17.08
C VAL A 72 3.61 -11.81 16.75
N LEU A 73 2.96 -11.67 15.59
CA LEU A 73 1.90 -12.57 15.14
C LEU A 73 2.42 -13.87 14.49
N GLY A 74 3.74 -14.08 14.45
CA GLY A 74 4.34 -15.31 13.90
C GLY A 74 4.15 -15.46 12.37
N VAL A 75 3.75 -14.39 11.68
CA VAL A 75 3.70 -14.34 10.22
C VAL A 75 5.13 -14.16 9.75
N ARG A 76 5.84 -15.28 9.55
CA ARG A 76 7.24 -15.28 9.12
C ARG A 76 7.41 -14.49 7.81
N ARG A 77 8.45 -13.65 7.80
CA ARG A 77 8.94 -12.87 6.65
C ARG A 77 9.34 -13.78 5.49
#